data_AF-A0A957UI50-F1
#
_entry.id   AF-A0A957UI50-F1
#
_cell.length_a   1.000
_cell.length_b   1.000
_cell.length_c   1.000
_cell.angle_alpha   90.00
_cell.angle_beta   90.00
_cell.angle_gamma   90.00
#
_symmetry.space_group_name_H-M   'P 1'
#
loop_
_entity.id
_entity.type
_entity.pdbx_description
1 polymer ?
#
loop_
_entity_poly.entity_id
_entity_poly.type
_entity_poly.pdbx_seq_one_letter_code
_entity_poly.pdbx_strand_id
1 'polypeptide(L)'
;GYFGGIADEIIQRLIDFLLSIPALPFWMALAAAMPRDWSVTKTYFAITIILSIIGWSGLARVVRGKLLALREEDYALAAQAAGAGQPRIIFRHLLPGFTSHLIVSLTLAIPGSILGETTLSFLGLGMQPPAVSWGVLLGDAQDMV
;
A
#
# COMPACT_ATOMS: atom_id res chain seq x y z
N GLY A 1 12.88 -9.69 6.01
CA GLY A 1 12.29 -11.02 5.73
C GLY A 1 13.39 -12.00 5.45
N TYR A 2 13.92 -12.04 4.22
CA TYR A 2 14.94 -13.00 3.81
C TYR A 2 16.25 -12.94 4.63
N PHE A 3 16.75 -11.73 4.90
CA PHE A 3 17.97 -11.52 5.69
C PHE A 3 17.73 -11.49 7.21
N GLY A 4 16.46 -11.44 7.65
CA GLY A 4 16.10 -11.13 9.04
C GLY A 4 16.72 -9.80 9.53
N GLY A 5 16.94 -9.71 10.84
CA GLY A 5 17.70 -8.63 11.47
C GLY A 5 16.88 -7.40 11.90
N ILE A 6 17.58 -6.41 12.46
CA ILE A 6 16.99 -5.21 13.07
C ILE A 6 16.15 -4.41 12.07
N ALA A 7 16.60 -4.29 10.82
CA ALA A 7 15.84 -3.59 9.78
C ALA A 7 14.49 -4.25 9.47
N ASP A 8 14.46 -5.60 9.40
CA ASP A 8 13.20 -6.33 9.22
C ASP A 8 12.28 -6.10 10.42
N GLU A 9 12.81 -6.18 11.63
CA GLU A 9 12.04 -5.96 12.86
C GLU A 9 11.44 -4.54 12.90
N ILE A 10 12.23 -3.50 12.62
CA ILE A 10 11.74 -2.11 12.57
C ILE A 10 10.62 -1.96 11.54
N ILE A 11 10.79 -2.51 10.33
CA ILE A 11 9.77 -2.43 9.28
C ILE A 11 8.49 -3.15 9.70
N GLN A 12 8.61 -4.32 10.34
CA GLN A 12 7.44 -5.03 10.87
C GLN A 12 6.74 -4.25 11.98
N ARG A 13 7.48 -3.65 12.92
CA ARG A 13 6.91 -2.81 13.98
C ARG A 13 6.18 -1.60 13.42
N LEU A 14 6.73 -0.96 12.39
CA LEU A 14 6.06 0.13 11.69
C LEU A 14 4.77 -0.34 11.02
N ILE A 15 4.80 -1.48 10.33
CA ILE A 15 3.60 -2.07 9.71
C ILE A 15 2.53 -2.39 10.76
N ASP A 16 2.92 -3.03 11.87
CA ASP A 16 2.00 -3.40 12.95
C ASP A 16 1.37 -2.15 13.59
N PHE A 17 2.16 -1.10 13.79
CA PHE A 17 1.65 0.19 14.26
C PHE A 17 0.65 0.80 13.26
N LEU A 18 0.99 0.89 11.97
CA LEU A 18 0.11 1.45 10.94
C LEU A 18 -1.20 0.67 10.83
N LEU A 19 -1.15 -0.66 10.92
CA LEU A 19 -2.32 -1.54 10.84
C LEU A 19 -3.15 -1.58 12.13
N SER A 20 -2.60 -1.13 13.26
CA SER A 20 -3.34 -1.02 14.52
C SER A 20 -4.34 0.13 14.54
N ILE A 21 -4.12 1.13 13.67
CA ILE A 21 -4.99 2.31 13.55
C ILE A 21 -6.03 2.05 12.45
N PRO A 22 -7.33 2.32 12.70
CA PRO A 22 -8.34 2.26 11.65
C PRO A 22 -7.98 3.18 10.47
N ALA A 23 -7.94 2.62 9.25
CA ALA A 23 -7.40 3.31 8.08
C ALA A 23 -8.14 4.61 7.72
N LEU A 24 -9.48 4.61 7.79
CA LEU A 24 -10.29 5.79 7.47
C LEU A 24 -10.01 6.97 8.42
N PRO A 25 -10.12 6.84 9.77
CA PRO A 25 -9.70 7.88 10.70
C PRO A 25 -8.28 8.37 10.49
N PHE A 26 -7.34 7.47 10.21
CA PHE A 26 -5.96 7.84 9.95
C PHE A 26 -5.82 8.72 8.70
N TRP A 27 -6.43 8.31 7.59
CA TRP A 27 -6.44 9.09 6.36
C TRP A 27 -7.13 10.43 6.53
N MET A 28 -8.26 10.50 7.24
CA MET A 28 -8.94 11.77 7.53
C MET A 28 -8.05 12.72 8.34
N ALA A 29 -7.35 12.22 9.36
CA ALA A 29 -6.46 13.04 10.17
C ALA A 29 -5.31 13.63 9.34
N LEU A 30 -4.70 12.84 8.45
CA LEU A 30 -3.64 13.31 7.56
C LEU A 30 -4.16 14.30 6.51
N ALA A 31 -5.31 14.00 5.90
CA ALA A 31 -5.92 14.86 4.89
C ALA A 31 -6.37 16.21 5.49
N ALA A 32 -6.94 16.19 6.70
CA ALA A 32 -7.32 17.41 7.43
C ALA A 32 -6.13 18.30 7.80
N ALA A 33 -4.93 17.73 7.93
CA ALA A 33 -3.71 18.48 8.20
C ALA A 33 -3.12 19.17 6.93
N MET A 34 -3.66 18.90 5.74
CA MET A 34 -3.20 19.50 4.50
C MET A 34 -3.65 20.96 4.36
N PRO A 35 -2.81 21.86 3.81
CA PRO A 35 -3.22 23.22 3.50
C PRO A 35 -4.32 23.26 2.42
N ARG A 36 -5.37 24.05 2.67
CA ARG A 36 -6.54 24.14 1.78
C ARG A 36 -6.30 24.99 0.52
N ASP A 37 -5.23 25.77 0.49
CA ASP A 37 -4.83 26.64 -0.62
C ASP A 37 -3.99 25.91 -1.69
N TRP A 38 -3.77 24.60 -1.53
CA TRP A 38 -3.03 23.81 -2.50
C TRP A 38 -3.76 23.69 -3.84
N SER A 39 -2.97 23.71 -4.91
CA SER A 39 -3.49 23.42 -6.25
C SER A 39 -3.99 21.98 -6.33
N VAL A 40 -4.97 21.75 -7.20
CA VAL A 40 -5.55 20.42 -7.48
C VAL A 40 -4.48 19.35 -7.67
N THR A 41 -3.41 19.66 -8.41
CA THR A 41 -2.30 18.73 -8.65
C THR A 41 -1.54 18.35 -7.37
N LYS A 42 -1.27 19.32 -6.48
CA LYS A 42 -0.59 19.06 -5.21
C LYS A 42 -1.46 18.20 -4.30
N THR A 43 -2.75 18.53 -4.21
CA THR A 43 -3.74 17.78 -3.44
C THR A 43 -3.87 16.35 -3.94
N TYR A 44 -3.91 16.13 -5.26
CA TYR A 44 -3.94 14.80 -5.86
C TYR A 44 -2.72 13.94 -5.44
N PHE A 45 -1.51 14.47 -5.56
CA PHE A 45 -0.31 13.73 -5.17
C PHE A 45 -0.27 13.45 -3.67
N ALA A 46 -0.71 14.41 -2.86
CA ALA A 46 -0.76 14.25 -1.41
C ALA A 46 -1.75 13.18 -0.97
N ILE A 47 -2.98 13.19 -1.51
CA ILE A 47 -3.97 12.13 -1.25
C ILE A 47 -3.44 10.77 -1.71
N THR A 48 -2.81 10.70 -2.89
CA THR A 48 -2.20 9.47 -3.39
C THR A 48 -1.15 8.92 -2.40
N ILE A 49 -0.30 9.79 -1.85
CA ILE A 49 0.69 9.42 -0.83
C ILE A 49 -0.02 8.94 0.45
N ILE A 50 -1.02 9.66 0.94
CA ILE A 50 -1.77 9.33 2.16
C ILE A 50 -2.40 7.93 2.05
N LEU A 51 -3.10 7.64 0.94
CA LEU A 51 -3.70 6.33 0.71
C LEU A 51 -2.64 5.23 0.59
N SER A 52 -1.51 5.56 -0.06
CA SER A 52 -0.40 4.63 -0.24
C SER A 52 0.27 4.25 1.08
N ILE A 53 0.34 5.12 2.10
CA ILE A 53 1.03 4.85 3.38
C ILE A 53 0.59 3.54 4.03
N ILE A 54 -0.72 3.22 3.98
CA ILE A 54 -1.25 1.96 4.54
C ILE A 54 -1.30 0.87 3.47
N GLY A 55 -1.57 1.20 2.20
CA GLY A 55 -1.86 0.24 1.13
C GLY A 55 -0.78 -0.83 0.90
N TRP A 56 0.50 -0.51 1.12
CA TRP A 56 1.61 -1.47 0.91
C TRP A 56 1.80 -2.48 2.06
N SER A 57 1.30 -2.17 3.26
CA SER A 57 1.63 -2.88 4.49
C SER A 57 1.16 -4.35 4.50
N GLY A 58 -0.05 -4.61 4.02
CA GLY A 58 -0.61 -5.97 3.89
C GLY A 58 0.21 -6.83 2.93
N LEU A 59 0.51 -6.30 1.74
CA LEU A 59 1.33 -6.98 0.75
C LEU A 59 2.73 -7.27 1.28
N ALA A 60 3.36 -6.32 1.99
CA ALA A 60 4.68 -6.50 2.58
C ALA A 60 4.71 -7.64 3.60
N ARG A 61 3.68 -7.79 4.44
CA ARG A 61 3.58 -8.91 5.40
C ARG A 61 3.48 -10.26 4.68
N VAL A 62 2.68 -10.33 3.62
CA VAL A 62 2.54 -11.56 2.81
C VAL A 62 3.86 -11.91 2.14
N VAL A 63 4.50 -10.95 1.47
CA VAL A 63 5.79 -11.16 0.80
C VAL A 63 6.85 -11.60 1.81
N ARG A 64 6.89 -11.00 3.01
CA ARG A 64 7.79 -11.43 4.08
C ARG A 64 7.53 -12.88 4.48
N GLY A 65 6.27 -13.25 4.73
CA GLY A 65 5.90 -14.63 5.08
C GLY A 65 6.32 -15.63 4.00
N LYS A 66 6.09 -15.29 2.73
CA LYS A 66 6.55 -16.09 1.58
C LYS A 66 8.07 -16.20 1.54
N LEU A 67 8.81 -15.10 1.67
CA LEU A 67 10.28 -15.14 1.67
C LEU A 67 10.87 -15.95 2.82
N LEU A 68 10.22 -15.95 3.99
CA LEU A 68 10.64 -16.78 5.12
C LEU A 68 10.38 -18.27 4.85
N ALA A 69 9.18 -18.62 4.37
CA ALA A 69 8.85 -20.01 4.02
C ALA A 69 9.75 -20.55 2.90
N LEU A 70 9.97 -19.76 1.84
CA LEU A 70 10.74 -20.17 0.68
C LEU A 70 12.25 -20.27 0.96
N ARG A 71 12.74 -19.72 2.08
CA ARG A 71 14.14 -19.93 2.53
C ARG A 71 14.39 -21.38 2.94
N GLU A 72 13.34 -22.09 3.36
CA GLU A 72 13.42 -23.47 3.88
C GLU A 72 13.05 -24.52 2.82
N GLU A 73 12.75 -24.10 1.59
CA GLU A 73 12.40 -24.98 0.48
C GLU A 73 13.63 -25.66 -0.16
N ASP A 74 13.47 -26.91 -0.57
CA ASP A 74 14.54 -27.75 -1.13
C ASP A 74 15.23 -27.12 -2.33
N TYR A 75 14.48 -26.46 -3.21
CA TYR A 75 15.06 -25.81 -4.41
C TYR A 75 15.91 -24.59 -4.05
N ALA A 76 15.56 -23.87 -2.98
CA ALA A 76 16.32 -22.70 -2.52
C ALA A 76 17.61 -23.16 -1.83
N LEU A 77 17.54 -24.21 -1.01
CA LEU A 77 18.69 -24.86 -0.39
C LEU A 77 19.64 -25.45 -1.45
N ALA A 78 19.10 -26.15 -2.45
CA ALA A 78 19.89 -26.69 -3.56
C ALA A 78 20.56 -25.60 -4.39
N ALA A 79 19.86 -24.50 -4.70
CA ALA A 79 20.43 -23.36 -5.39
C ALA A 79 21.57 -22.70 -4.59
N GLN A 80 21.41 -22.57 -3.27
CA GLN A 80 22.44 -22.03 -2.39
C GLN A 80 23.65 -22.96 -2.30
N ALA A 81 23.44 -24.28 -2.19
CA ALA A 81 24.50 -25.30 -2.22
C ALA A 81 25.26 -25.31 -3.55
N ALA A 82 24.59 -24.99 -4.66
CA ALA A 82 25.19 -24.79 -5.98
C ALA A 82 25.91 -23.43 -6.13
N GLY A 83 26.04 -22.65 -5.06
CA GLY A 83 26.75 -21.37 -5.06
C GLY A 83 25.93 -20.18 -5.57
N ALA A 84 24.60 -20.29 -5.70
CA ALA A 84 23.78 -19.15 -6.08
C ALA A 84 23.74 -18.10 -4.96
N GLY A 85 24.07 -16.84 -5.31
CA GLY A 85 23.93 -15.71 -4.40
C GLY A 85 22.47 -15.42 -4.05
N GLN A 86 22.24 -14.85 -2.87
CA GLN A 86 20.89 -14.57 -2.35
C GLN A 86 20.01 -13.71 -3.27
N PRO A 87 20.52 -12.62 -3.91
CA PRO A 87 19.72 -11.86 -4.87
C PRO A 87 19.27 -12.71 -6.08
N ARG A 88 20.13 -13.63 -6.54
CA ARG A 88 19.80 -14.55 -7.63
C ARG A 88 18.66 -15.50 -7.23
N ILE A 89 18.69 -16.03 -6.01
CA ILE A 89 17.61 -16.88 -5.49
C ILE A 89 16.29 -16.10 -5.45
N ILE A 90 16.32 -14.90 -4.87
CA ILE A 90 15.13 -14.05 -4.75
C ILE A 90 14.53 -13.71 -6.11
N PHE A 91 15.28 -13.09 -7.01
CA PHE A 91 14.71 -12.55 -8.26
C PHE A 91 14.46 -13.62 -9.32
N ARG A 92 15.22 -14.72 -9.33
CA ARG A 92 15.10 -15.76 -10.36
C ARG A 92 14.21 -16.93 -9.96
N HIS A 93 14.05 -17.19 -8.67
CA HIS A 93 13.27 -18.34 -8.19
C HIS A 93 12.09 -17.90 -7.33
N LEU A 94 12.31 -17.05 -6.32
CA LEU A 94 11.26 -16.71 -5.37
C LEU A 94 10.22 -15.77 -5.96
N LEU A 95 10.64 -14.60 -6.46
CA LEU A 95 9.75 -13.56 -6.99
C LEU A 95 8.82 -14.12 -8.08
N PRO A 96 9.32 -14.85 -9.10
CA PRO A 96 8.47 -15.46 -10.13
C PRO A 96 7.45 -16.46 -9.57
N GLY A 97 7.79 -17.17 -8.49
CA GLY A 97 6.95 -18.19 -7.87
C GLY A 97 5.68 -17.64 -7.20
N PHE A 98 5.62 -16.35 -6.85
CA PHE A 98 4.44 -15.72 -6.27
C PHE A 98 3.98 -14.45 -7.00
N THR A 99 4.47 -14.19 -8.21
CA THR A 99 4.03 -13.07 -9.05
C THR A 99 2.53 -13.06 -9.28
N SER A 100 1.89 -14.22 -9.46
CA SER A 100 0.43 -14.31 -9.61
C SER A 100 -0.30 -13.69 -8.42
N HIS A 101 0.17 -13.96 -7.20
CA HIS A 101 -0.36 -13.37 -5.98
C HIS A 101 -0.09 -11.86 -5.89
N LEU A 102 1.09 -11.40 -6.33
CA LEU A 102 1.41 -9.97 -6.41
C LEU A 102 0.44 -9.23 -7.34
N ILE A 103 0.22 -9.76 -8.54
CA ILE A 103 -0.66 -9.16 -9.55
C ILE A 103 -2.08 -9.03 -8.97
N VAL A 104 -2.63 -10.12 -8.43
CA VAL A 104 -3.97 -10.11 -7.84
C VAL A 104 -4.07 -9.09 -6.71
N SER A 105 -3.09 -9.05 -5.80
CA SER A 105 -3.08 -8.11 -4.67
C SER A 105 -3.02 -6.66 -5.13
N LEU A 106 -2.20 -6.36 -6.14
CA LEU A 106 -2.10 -5.02 -6.72
C LEU A 106 -3.39 -4.61 -7.42
N THR A 107 -4.02 -5.53 -8.16
CA THR A 107 -5.31 -5.25 -8.80
C THR A 107 -6.40 -4.98 -7.77
N LEU A 108 -6.44 -5.74 -6.67
CA LEU A 108 -7.41 -5.52 -5.59
C LEU A 108 -7.15 -4.23 -4.78
N ALA A 109 -5.93 -3.68 -4.81
CA ALA A 109 -5.63 -2.40 -4.19
C ALA A 109 -6.25 -1.20 -4.92
N ILE A 110 -6.55 -1.34 -6.22
CA ILE A 110 -7.12 -0.26 -7.03
C ILE A 110 -8.53 0.13 -6.54
N PRO A 111 -9.51 -0.80 -6.42
CA PRO A 111 -10.83 -0.46 -5.88
C PRO A 111 -10.77 0.16 -4.47
N GLY A 112 -9.91 -0.38 -3.60
CA GLY A 112 -9.73 0.17 -2.25
C GLY A 112 -9.22 1.62 -2.27
N SER A 113 -8.29 1.94 -3.17
CA SER A 113 -7.78 3.30 -3.34
C SER A 113 -8.84 4.26 -3.89
N ILE A 114 -9.64 3.81 -4.86
CA ILE A 114 -10.76 4.60 -5.41
C ILE A 114 -11.77 4.93 -4.30
N LEU A 115 -12.17 3.94 -3.51
CA LEU A 115 -13.09 4.15 -2.39
C LEU A 115 -12.50 5.08 -1.33
N GLY A 116 -11.20 4.96 -1.04
CA GLY A 116 -10.49 5.83 -0.13
C GLY A 116 -10.51 7.29 -0.60
N GLU A 117 -10.12 7.55 -1.85
CA GLU A 117 -10.17 8.91 -2.44
C GLU A 117 -11.58 9.46 -2.46
N THR A 118 -12.55 8.65 -2.94
CA THR A 118 -13.95 9.05 -3.05
C THR A 118 -14.51 9.43 -1.67
N THR A 119 -14.19 8.65 -0.62
CA THR A 119 -14.62 8.94 0.75
C THR A 119 -14.04 10.25 1.26
N LEU A 120 -12.73 10.48 1.09
CA LEU A 120 -12.09 11.72 1.55
C LEU A 120 -12.63 12.95 0.80
N SER A 121 -12.78 12.85 -0.52
CA SER A 121 -13.30 13.93 -1.36
C SER A 121 -14.76 14.23 -1.05
N PHE A 122 -15.60 13.20 -0.85
CA PHE A 122 -16.99 13.35 -0.41
C PHE A 122 -17.10 14.03 0.97
N LEU A 123 -16.19 13.71 1.90
CA LEU A 123 -16.11 14.37 3.21
C LEU A 123 -15.49 15.78 3.16
N GLY A 124 -15.15 16.29 1.98
CA GLY A 124 -14.52 17.60 1.79
C GLY A 124 -13.08 17.69 2.30
N LEU A 125 -12.42 16.55 2.56
CA LEU A 125 -11.01 16.48 2.98
C LEU A 125 -10.06 16.11 1.83
N GLY A 126 -10.61 15.63 0.71
CA GLY A 126 -9.86 15.19 -0.45
C GLY A 126 -9.82 16.24 -1.57
N MET A 127 -10.08 15.78 -2.79
CA MET A 127 -10.22 16.64 -3.96
C MET A 127 -11.45 17.54 -3.78
N GLN A 128 -11.35 18.79 -4.22
CA GLN A 128 -12.42 19.78 -4.16
C GLN A 128 -12.57 20.50 -5.50
N PRO A 129 -13.74 21.11 -5.79
CA PRO A 129 -13.93 21.94 -6.97
C PRO A 129 -12.80 22.98 -7.13
N PRO A 130 -12.25 23.19 -8.35
CA PRO A 130 -12.74 22.76 -9.66
C PRO A 130 -12.30 21.35 -10.10
N ALA A 131 -11.71 20.54 -9.22
CA ALA A 131 -11.35 19.17 -9.56
C ALA A 131 -12.60 18.29 -9.74
N VAL A 132 -12.58 17.42 -10.76
CA VAL A 132 -13.63 16.41 -10.96
C VAL A 132 -13.13 15.08 -10.40
N SER A 133 -13.80 14.58 -9.36
CA SER A 133 -13.63 13.20 -8.86
C SER A 133 -14.97 12.62 -8.45
N TRP A 134 -15.07 11.30 -8.31
CA TRP A 134 -16.32 10.64 -7.93
C TRP A 134 -16.84 11.11 -6.57
N GLY A 135 -15.94 11.41 -5.62
CA GLY A 135 -16.35 11.94 -4.31
C GLY A 135 -16.95 13.34 -4.40
N VAL A 136 -16.37 14.21 -5.24
CA VAL A 136 -16.90 15.56 -5.48
C VAL A 136 -18.28 15.48 -6.14
N LEU A 137 -18.43 14.65 -7.18
CA LEU A 137 -19.70 14.48 -7.89
C LEU A 137 -20.81 13.93 -6.98
N LEU A 138 -20.47 13.04 -6.04
CA LEU A 138 -21.42 12.53 -5.05
C LEU A 138 -21.83 13.62 -4.06
N GLY A 139 -20.90 14.47 -3.63
CA GLY A 139 -21.19 15.62 -2.76
C GLY A 139 -22.12 16.62 -3.47
N ASP A 140 -21.78 17.01 -4.70
CA ASP A 140 -22.59 17.92 -5.51
C ASP A 140 -24.02 17.38 -5.70
N ALA A 141 -24.17 16.08 -5.97
CA ALA A 141 -25.49 15.46 -6.13
C ALA A 141 -26.30 15.42 -4.84
N GLN A 142 -25.66 15.30 -3.68
CA GLN A 142 -26.33 15.35 -2.38
C GLN A 142 -26.85 16.75 -2.07
N ASP A 143 -26.10 17.80 -2.40
CA ASP A 143 -26.48 19.18 -2.15
C ASP A 143 -27.66 19.66 -3.03
N MET A 144 -27.96 18.94 -4.12
CA MET A 144 -29.09 19.24 -5.01
C MET A 144 -30.45 18.69 -4.51
N VAL A 145 -30.46 17.83 -3.50
CA VAL A 145 -31.67 17.18 -2.94
C VAL A 145 -32.04 17.81 -1.61
#